data_AF-A0A495A439-F1
#
_entry.id   AF-A0A495A439-F1
#
_cell.length_a   1.000
_cell.length_b   1.000
_cell.length_c   1.000
_cell.angle_alpha   90.00
_cell.angle_beta   90.00
_cell.angle_gamma   90.00
#
_symmetry.space_group_name_H-M   'P 1'
#
loop_
_entity.id
_entity.type
_entity.pdbx_description
1 polymer ?
#
loop_
_entity_poly.entity_id
_entity_poly.type
_entity_poly.pdbx_seq_one_letter_code
_entity_poly.pdbx_strand_id
1 'polypeptide(L)'
;MQYIPVLAAVIAVIGILAVFKRSVSQLKENPDNLEKIQTKLFIGVAISESIPILLIIYGFINMETVSSIDELFVPMVIVIALMVFSIFYVFTQSRLDVEPEHKPMIRTFGFMGMGLVNAIPIIALVMLFLMVP
;
A
#
# COMPACT_ATOMS: atom_id res chain seq x y z
N MET A 1 12.76 16.40 7.38
CA MET A 1 11.77 16.30 6.28
C MET A 1 11.55 14.86 5.81
N GLN A 2 12.58 14.02 5.91
CA GLN A 2 12.60 12.61 5.52
C GLN A 2 11.52 11.70 6.14
N TYR A 3 10.80 12.11 7.20
CA TYR A 3 9.71 11.31 7.79
C TYR A 3 8.33 11.58 7.18
N ILE A 4 8.15 12.62 6.37
CA ILE A 4 6.90 12.89 5.65
C ILE A 4 6.54 11.75 4.68
N PRO A 5 7.45 11.29 3.79
CA PRO A 5 7.15 10.14 2.93
C PRO A 5 6.86 8.87 3.72
N VAL A 6 7.51 8.69 4.89
CA VAL A 6 7.24 7.56 5.80
C VAL A 6 5.81 7.62 6.33
N LEU A 7 5.36 8.79 6.80
CA LEU A 7 4.01 8.99 7.31
C LEU A 7 2.96 8.72 6.22
N ALA A 8 3.20 9.22 5.00
CA ALA A 8 2.33 8.95 3.85
C ALA A 8 2.22 7.44 3.57
N ALA A 9 3.34 6.72 3.57
CA ALA A 9 3.37 5.27 3.38
C ALA A 9 2.61 4.52 4.49
N VAL A 10 2.79 4.90 5.76
CA VAL A 10 2.07 4.27 6.89
C VAL A 10 0.55 4.42 6.74
N ILE A 11 0.08 5.66 6.49
CA ILE A 11 -1.35 5.94 6.36
C ILE A 11 -1.95 5.17 5.18
N ALA A 12 -1.27 5.18 4.03
CA ALA A 12 -1.72 4.45 2.84
C ALA A 12 -1.80 2.95 3.09
N VAL A 13 -0.74 2.34 3.63
CA VAL A 13 -0.70 0.89 3.89
C VAL A 13 -1.81 0.48 4.85
N ILE A 14 -1.98 1.17 5.97
CA ILE A 14 -3.02 0.83 6.95
C ILE A 14 -4.42 0.96 6.33
N GLY A 15 -4.71 2.08 5.65
CA GLY A 15 -6.02 2.33 5.05
C GLY A 15 -6.35 1.30 3.96
N ILE A 16 -5.43 1.08 3.03
CA ILE A 16 -5.63 0.15 1.91
C ILE A 16 -5.74 -1.29 2.41
N LEU A 17 -4.93 -1.73 3.38
CA LEU A 17 -5.04 -3.08 3.93
C LEU A 17 -6.40 -3.32 4.60
N ALA A 18 -6.97 -2.33 5.28
CA ALA A 18 -8.29 -2.43 5.89
C ALA A 18 -9.38 -2.61 4.81
N VAL A 19 -9.34 -1.81 3.74
CA VAL A 19 -10.27 -1.92 2.60
C VAL A 19 -10.09 -3.25 1.87
N PHE A 20 -8.84 -3.68 1.64
CA PHE A 20 -8.51 -4.93 0.98
C PHE A 20 -9.02 -6.13 1.79
N LYS A 21 -8.76 -6.18 3.11
CA LYS A 21 -9.24 -7.26 3.99
C LYS A 21 -10.75 -7.42 3.89
N ARG A 22 -11.49 -6.31 3.94
CA ARG A 22 -12.95 -6.33 3.80
C ARG A 22 -13.37 -6.84 2.43
N SER A 23 -12.73 -6.36 1.37
CA SER A 23 -13.07 -6.69 -0.01
C SER A 23 -12.79 -8.16 -0.33
N VAL A 24 -11.65 -8.70 0.11
CA VAL A 24 -11.32 -10.11 -0.11
C VAL A 24 -12.23 -11.04 0.70
N SER A 25 -12.65 -10.65 1.91
CA SER A 25 -13.67 -11.39 2.68
C SER A 25 -15.00 -11.46 1.92
N GLN A 26 -15.47 -10.32 1.41
CA GLN A 26 -16.70 -10.26 0.62
C GLN A 26 -16.60 -11.10 -0.65
N LEU A 27 -15.42 -11.15 -1.29
CA LEU A 27 -15.21 -11.94 -2.49
C LEU A 27 -15.20 -13.44 -2.21
N LYS A 28 -14.70 -13.87 -1.05
CA LYS A 28 -14.78 -15.27 -0.61
C LYS A 28 -16.22 -15.71 -0.37
N GLU A 29 -17.03 -14.84 0.21
CA GLU A 29 -18.44 -15.13 0.51
C GLU A 29 -19.33 -15.06 -0.75
N ASN A 30 -19.04 -14.15 -1.68
CA ASN A 30 -19.87 -13.88 -2.86
C ASN A 30 -19.01 -13.70 -4.13
N PRO A 31 -18.46 -14.79 -4.68
CA PRO A 31 -17.50 -14.74 -5.79
C PRO A 31 -18.07 -14.11 -7.08
N ASP A 32 -19.36 -14.28 -7.34
CA ASP A 32 -20.04 -13.76 -8.54
C ASP A 32 -20.07 -12.22 -8.61
N ASN A 33 -19.85 -11.55 -7.47
CA ASN A 33 -19.88 -10.08 -7.38
C ASN A 33 -18.50 -9.42 -7.59
N LEU A 34 -17.55 -10.13 -8.22
CA LEU A 34 -16.15 -9.68 -8.39
C LEU A 34 -16.04 -8.22 -8.86
N GLU A 35 -16.71 -7.86 -9.95
CA GLU A 35 -16.61 -6.51 -10.55
C GLU A 35 -17.08 -5.41 -9.58
N LYS A 36 -18.18 -5.66 -8.88
CA LYS A 36 -18.74 -4.73 -7.89
C LYS A 36 -17.82 -4.59 -6.68
N ILE A 37 -17.22 -5.68 -6.22
CA ILE A 37 -16.27 -5.68 -5.10
C ILE A 37 -14.97 -4.98 -5.49
N GLN A 38 -14.47 -5.23 -6.69
CA GLN A 38 -13.28 -4.57 -7.24
C GLN A 38 -13.49 -3.06 -7.37
N THR A 39 -14.64 -2.63 -7.87
CA THR A 39 -15.00 -1.20 -7.93
C THR A 39 -15.00 -0.55 -6.55
N LYS A 40 -15.56 -1.22 -5.55
CA LYS A 40 -15.55 -0.75 -4.16
C LYS A 40 -14.13 -0.71 -3.56
N LEU A 41 -13.29 -1.68 -3.89
CA LEU A 41 -11.88 -1.68 -3.50
C LEU A 41 -11.18 -0.43 -4.04
N PHE A 42 -11.30 -0.14 -5.34
CA PHE A 42 -10.69 1.04 -5.95
C PHE A 42 -11.17 2.35 -5.34
N ILE A 43 -12.48 2.49 -5.09
CA ILE A 43 -13.04 3.68 -4.43
C ILE A 43 -12.47 3.81 -3.00
N GLY A 44 -12.44 2.71 -2.25
CA GLY A 44 -11.90 2.72 -0.89
C GLY A 44 -10.40 3.03 -0.85
N VAL A 45 -9.63 2.56 -1.85
CA VAL A 45 -8.21 2.90 -2.03
C VAL A 45 -8.05 4.38 -2.33
N ALA A 46 -8.79 4.93 -3.30
CA ALA A 46 -8.72 6.36 -3.63
C ALA A 46 -9.03 7.27 -2.42
N ILE A 47 -10.02 6.88 -1.61
CA ILE A 47 -10.32 7.59 -0.36
C ILE A 47 -9.16 7.47 0.63
N SER A 48 -8.61 6.26 0.80
CA SER A 48 -7.49 6.00 1.72
C SER A 48 -6.20 6.72 1.32
N GLU A 49 -5.99 6.94 0.03
CA GLU A 49 -4.82 7.60 -0.53
C GLU A 49 -4.93 9.12 -0.58
N SER A 50 -6.13 9.71 -0.42
CA SER A 50 -6.32 11.16 -0.50
C SER A 50 -5.37 11.96 0.41
N ILE A 51 -5.24 11.57 1.67
CA ILE A 51 -4.30 12.19 2.62
C ILE A 51 -2.84 11.86 2.28
N PRO A 52 -2.44 10.58 2.06
CA PRO A 52 -1.10 10.25 1.60
C PRO A 52 -0.62 11.02 0.37
N ILE A 53 -1.46 11.22 -0.64
CA ILE A 53 -1.12 11.96 -1.85
C ILE A 53 -0.79 13.42 -1.51
N LEU A 54 -1.59 14.07 -0.64
CA LEU A 54 -1.31 15.43 -0.18
C LEU A 54 0.02 15.51 0.58
N LEU A 55 0.33 14.51 1.41
CA LEU A 55 1.60 14.43 2.13
C LEU A 55 2.79 14.23 1.18
N ILE A 56 2.64 13.41 0.15
CA ILE A 56 3.67 13.22 -0.88
C ILE A 56 3.92 14.52 -1.64
N ILE A 57 2.87 15.22 -2.08
CA ILE A 57 2.99 16.51 -2.77
C ILE A 57 3.68 17.53 -1.86
N TYR A 58 3.23 17.65 -0.62
CA TYR A 58 3.84 18.55 0.36
C TYR A 58 5.31 18.22 0.59
N GLY A 59 5.63 16.92 0.68
CA GLY A 59 6.99 16.44 0.78
C GLY A 59 7.83 16.92 -0.41
N PHE A 60 7.37 16.72 -1.64
CA PHE A 60 8.12 17.09 -2.85
C PHE A 60 8.36 18.60 -2.93
N ILE A 61 7.37 19.41 -2.57
CA ILE A 61 7.49 20.89 -2.58
C ILE A 61 8.60 21.36 -1.62
N ASN A 62 8.78 20.69 -0.49
CA ASN A 62 9.72 21.07 0.56
C ASN A 62 10.90 20.09 0.65
N MET A 63 11.23 19.44 -0.46
CA MET A 63 12.29 18.45 -0.51
C MET A 63 13.66 19.14 -0.51
N GLU A 64 14.51 18.70 0.42
CA GLU A 64 15.89 19.16 0.56
C GLU A 64 16.80 17.92 0.64
N THR A 65 18.03 18.06 0.15
CA THR A 65 19.07 17.03 0.32
C THR A 65 19.46 16.93 1.79
N VAL A 66 19.61 15.72 2.32
CA VAL A 66 20.08 15.53 3.71
C VAL A 66 21.57 15.86 3.84
N SER A 67 22.05 16.06 5.07
CA SER A 67 23.47 16.33 5.32
C SER A 67 24.31 15.05 5.35
N SER A 68 23.72 13.93 5.77
CA SER A 68 24.33 12.60 5.76
C SER A 68 23.33 11.52 5.34
N ILE A 69 23.82 10.49 4.63
CA ILE A 69 23.04 9.30 4.26
C ILE A 69 22.44 8.58 5.50
N ASP A 70 23.11 8.67 6.65
CA ASP A 70 22.65 8.04 7.90
C ASP A 70 21.24 8.53 8.31
N GLU A 71 20.89 9.77 7.95
CA GLU A 71 19.58 10.35 8.24
C GLU A 71 18.43 9.68 7.46
N LEU A 72 18.74 9.05 6.32
CA LEU A 72 17.78 8.36 5.46
C LEU A 72 17.66 6.88 5.78
N PHE A 73 18.63 6.30 6.52
CA PHE A 73 18.66 4.87 6.82
C PHE A 73 17.39 4.41 7.53
N VAL A 74 17.02 5.07 8.63
CA VAL A 74 15.83 4.72 9.41
C VAL A 74 14.53 4.91 8.59
N PRO A 75 14.28 6.07 7.94
CA PRO A 75 13.13 6.24 7.04
C PRO A 75 13.00 5.16 5.97
N MET A 76 14.09 4.83 5.26
CA MET A 76 14.08 3.83 4.20
C MET A 76 13.73 2.44 4.74
N VAL A 77 14.34 2.05 5.88
CA VAL A 77 14.06 0.75 6.52
C VAL A 77 12.59 0.63 6.91
N ILE A 78 11.98 1.70 7.44
CA ILE A 78 10.55 1.68 7.79
C ILE A 78 9.69 1.46 6.55
N VAL A 79 9.94 2.19 5.46
CA VAL A 79 9.17 2.06 4.21
C VAL A 79 9.32 0.65 3.63
N ILE A 80 10.55 0.12 3.58
CA ILE A 80 10.80 -1.25 3.10
C ILE A 80 10.09 -2.28 3.98
N ALA A 81 10.16 -2.14 5.30
CA ALA A 81 9.47 -3.04 6.22
C ALA A 81 7.96 -3.02 6.03
N LEU A 82 7.36 -1.84 5.79
CA LEU A 82 5.94 -1.70 5.47
C LEU A 82 5.57 -2.37 4.15
N MET A 83 6.39 -2.20 3.11
CA MET A 83 6.18 -2.87 1.82
C MET A 83 6.17 -4.39 1.99
N VAL A 84 7.20 -4.93 2.64
CA VAL A 84 7.32 -6.37 2.92
C VAL A 84 6.13 -6.87 3.74
N PHE A 85 5.78 -6.17 4.82
CA PHE A 85 4.62 -6.49 5.65
C PHE A 85 3.32 -6.51 4.83
N SER A 86 3.09 -5.49 4.00
CA SER A 86 1.87 -5.39 3.19
C SER A 86 1.74 -6.55 2.19
N ILE A 87 2.86 -6.96 1.56
CA ILE A 87 2.90 -8.09 0.64
C ILE A 87 2.54 -9.38 1.39
N PHE A 88 3.17 -9.64 2.54
CA PHE A 88 2.86 -10.82 3.35
C PHE A 88 1.42 -10.83 3.84
N TYR A 89 0.89 -9.68 4.23
CA TYR A 89 -0.49 -9.54 4.67
C TYR A 89 -1.46 -9.87 3.53
N VAL A 90 -1.33 -9.21 2.38
CA VAL A 90 -2.21 -9.42 1.23
C VAL A 90 -2.14 -10.87 0.75
N PHE A 91 -0.92 -11.42 0.65
CA PHE A 91 -0.70 -12.81 0.27
C PHE A 91 -1.41 -13.79 1.22
N THR A 92 -1.25 -13.59 2.52
CA THR A 92 -1.90 -14.42 3.55
C THR A 92 -3.42 -14.32 3.44
N GLN A 93 -3.96 -13.10 3.39
CA GLN A 93 -5.41 -12.88 3.28
C GLN A 93 -6.01 -13.46 2.00
N SER A 94 -5.24 -13.53 0.91
CA SER A 94 -5.68 -14.11 -0.37
C SER A 94 -5.62 -15.64 -0.41
N ARG A 95 -5.11 -16.30 0.64
CA ARG A 95 -4.97 -17.76 0.73
C ARG A 95 -5.74 -18.39 1.88
N LEU A 96 -6.02 -17.63 2.93
CA LEU A 96 -6.82 -18.09 4.06
C LEU A 96 -8.27 -18.37 3.64
N ASP A 97 -8.82 -19.51 4.04
CA ASP A 97 -10.24 -19.85 3.88
C ASP A 97 -10.78 -19.67 2.46
N VAL A 98 -10.02 -20.13 1.46
CA VAL A 98 -10.39 -20.07 0.04
C VAL A 98 -10.71 -21.46 -0.50
N GLU A 99 -11.93 -21.62 -1.00
CA GLU A 99 -12.36 -22.84 -1.70
C GLU A 99 -11.50 -23.09 -2.96
N PRO A 100 -11.17 -24.36 -3.28
CA PRO A 100 -10.26 -24.69 -4.38
C PRO A 100 -10.65 -24.07 -5.72
N GLU A 101 -11.95 -23.98 -6.01
CA GLU A 101 -12.51 -23.45 -7.25
C GLU A 101 -12.23 -21.94 -7.42
N HIS A 102 -12.24 -21.17 -6.33
CA HIS A 102 -12.11 -19.71 -6.37
C HIS A 102 -10.65 -19.23 -6.22
N LYS A 103 -9.70 -20.14 -5.98
CA LYS A 103 -8.27 -19.81 -5.78
C LYS A 103 -7.66 -18.94 -6.89
N PRO A 104 -7.86 -19.21 -8.19
CA PRO A 104 -7.25 -18.41 -9.25
C PRO A 104 -7.74 -16.96 -9.22
N MET A 105 -9.04 -16.77 -9.05
CA MET A 105 -9.67 -15.45 -9.00
C MET A 105 -9.20 -14.65 -7.78
N ILE A 106 -9.22 -15.24 -6.59
CA ILE A 106 -8.78 -14.56 -5.36
C ILE A 106 -7.28 -14.25 -5.41
N ARG A 107 -6.48 -15.11 -6.03
CA ARG A 107 -5.05 -14.84 -6.25
C ARG A 107 -4.84 -13.61 -7.15
N THR A 108 -5.59 -13.50 -8.24
CA THR A 108 -5.54 -12.32 -9.12
C THR A 108 -5.98 -11.05 -8.37
N PHE A 109 -7.05 -11.14 -7.58
CA PHE A 109 -7.50 -10.05 -6.71
C PHE A 109 -6.42 -9.64 -5.69
N GLY A 110 -5.72 -10.63 -5.12
CA GLY A 110 -4.59 -10.41 -4.22
C GLY A 110 -3.41 -9.70 -4.89
N PHE A 111 -3.03 -10.09 -6.11
CA PHE A 111 -1.97 -9.39 -6.85
C PHE A 111 -2.31 -7.94 -7.16
N MET A 112 -3.55 -7.67 -7.51
CA MET A 112 -4.05 -6.31 -7.65
C MET A 112 -3.95 -5.54 -6.33
N GLY A 113 -4.40 -6.13 -5.22
CA GLY A 113 -4.27 -5.56 -3.89
C GLY A 113 -2.81 -5.26 -3.49
N MET A 114 -1.87 -6.14 -3.85
CA MET A 114 -0.43 -5.92 -3.60
C MET A 114 0.11 -4.71 -4.36
N GLY A 115 -0.31 -4.52 -5.62
CA GLY A 115 0.05 -3.34 -6.40
C GLY A 115 -0.48 -2.06 -5.77
N LEU A 116 -1.77 -2.06 -5.39
CA LEU A 116 -2.42 -0.89 -4.80
C LEU A 116 -1.78 -0.49 -3.46
N VAL A 117 -1.57 -1.43 -2.54
CA VAL A 117 -1.04 -1.12 -1.20
C VAL A 117 0.42 -0.62 -1.25
N ASN A 118 1.19 -1.00 -2.27
CA ASN A 118 2.59 -0.60 -2.41
C ASN A 118 2.81 0.66 -3.26
N ALA A 119 1.76 1.23 -3.89
CA ALA A 119 1.91 2.41 -4.74
C ALA A 119 2.54 3.59 -3.99
N ILE A 120 1.94 4.01 -2.87
CA ILE A 120 2.48 5.12 -2.05
C ILE A 120 3.84 4.77 -1.42
N PRO A 121 4.05 3.59 -0.80
CA PRO A 121 5.37 3.20 -0.30
C PRO A 121 6.49 3.26 -1.35
N ILE A 122 6.23 2.87 -2.60
CA ILE A 122 7.22 2.96 -3.68
C ILE A 122 7.55 4.44 -3.96
N ILE A 123 6.54 5.30 -4.05
CA ILE A 123 6.75 6.75 -4.24
C ILE A 123 7.52 7.35 -3.07
N ALA A 124 7.19 6.96 -1.84
CA ALA A 124 7.91 7.38 -0.63
C ALA A 124 9.39 6.96 -0.67
N LEU A 125 9.68 5.75 -1.14
CA LEU A 125 11.05 5.26 -1.31
C LEU A 125 11.82 6.08 -2.35
N VAL A 126 11.21 6.33 -3.51
CA VAL A 126 11.79 7.18 -4.56
C VAL A 126 12.10 8.57 -4.02
N MET A 127 11.17 9.15 -3.26
CA MET A 127 11.36 10.46 -2.65
C MET A 127 12.53 10.48 -1.67
N LEU A 128 12.69 9.44 -0.83
CA LEU A 128 13.83 9.31 0.07
C LEU A 128 15.16 9.18 -0.70
N PHE A 129 15.17 8.45 -1.82
CA PHE A 129 16.34 8.36 -2.69
C PHE A 129 16.73 9.70 -3.32
N LEU A 130 15.75 10.54 -3.66
CA LEU A 130 16.01 11.87 -4.21
C LEU A 130 16.57 12.87 -3.17
N MET A 131 16.49 12.55 -1.87
CA MET A 131 17.09 13.36 -0.80
C MET A 131 18.56 13.02 -0.53
N VAL A 132 19.12 11.98 -1.16
CA VAL A 132 20.53 11.59 -0.99
C VAL A 132 21.44 12.78 -1.39
N PRO A 133 22.51 13.08 -0.62
CA PRO A 133 23.41 14.21 -0.90
C PRO A 133 24.15 14.10 -2.24
#